data_AF-Q6B434-F1
#
_entry.id   AF-Q6B434-F1
#
_cell.length_a   1.000
_cell.length_b   1.000
_cell.length_c   1.000
_cell.angle_alpha   90.00
_cell.angle_beta   90.00
_cell.angle_gamma   90.00
#
_symmetry.space_group_name_H-M   'P 1'
#
loop_
_entity.id
_entity.type
_entity.pdbx_description
1 polymer ?
#
loop_
_entity_poly.entity_id
_entity_poly.type
_entity_poly.pdbx_seq_one_letter_code
_entity_poly.pdbx_strand_id
1 'polypeptide(L)'
;NTAHEMGHKTDRHEKWMAKLCLAPVFYGHFYVEHNRGHHVRVSTPEDPASSRFGETFWEFLPRTVIGSLKSAWSLEKQRLERQGLSVWSWHNDNLQAWALSVVLWGALILWLGWAVVPFLLIQSLFGFQLLEVVNYLEHYG
;
A
#
# COMPACT_ATOMS: atom_id res chain seq x y z
N ASN A 1 10.29 4.53 -5.15
CA ASN A 1 10.27 5.00 -6.54
C ASN A 1 9.74 4.00 -7.54
N THR A 2 10.39 2.87 -7.83
CA THR A 2 9.95 1.97 -8.92
C THR A 2 8.49 1.53 -8.82
N ALA A 3 8.02 1.11 -7.63
CA ALA A 3 6.61 0.74 -7.43
C ALA A 3 5.63 1.91 -7.65
N HIS A 4 6.01 3.11 -7.25
CA HIS A 4 5.23 4.33 -7.42
C HIS A 4 5.12 4.67 -8.91
N GLU A 5 6.25 4.75 -9.62
CA GLU A 5 6.29 5.08 -11.05
C GLU A 5 5.51 4.06 -11.91
N MET A 6 5.63 2.76 -11.62
CA MET A 6 4.88 1.71 -12.33
C MET A 6 3.40 1.70 -11.97
N GLY A 7 3.05 2.14 -10.76
CA GLY A 7 1.67 2.20 -10.29
C GLY A 7 0.79 3.17 -11.09
N HIS A 8 1.40 4.23 -11.63
CA HIS A 8 0.76 5.24 -12.47
C HIS A 8 0.47 4.79 -13.90
N LYS A 9 1.02 3.65 -14.31
CA LYS A 9 0.87 3.18 -15.68
C LYS A 9 -0.41 2.36 -15.86
N THR A 10 -0.97 2.40 -17.06
CA THR A 10 -2.26 1.78 -17.37
C THR A 10 -2.15 0.31 -17.77
N ASP A 11 -0.97 -0.13 -18.23
CA ASP A 11 -0.71 -1.50 -18.67
C ASP A 11 -0.87 -2.49 -17.51
N ARG A 12 -1.47 -3.65 -17.80
CA ARG A 12 -1.67 -4.72 -16.83
C ARG A 12 -0.34 -5.24 -16.27
N HIS A 13 0.71 -5.32 -17.08
CA HIS A 13 2.03 -5.79 -16.65
C HIS A 13 2.69 -4.82 -15.67
N GLU A 14 2.60 -3.52 -15.92
CA GLU A 14 3.18 -2.49 -15.05
C GLU A 14 2.47 -2.43 -13.69
N LYS A 15 1.14 -2.60 -13.69
CA LYS A 15 0.35 -2.73 -12.44
C LYS A 15 0.75 -3.95 -11.62
N TRP A 16 1.01 -5.08 -12.28
CA TRP A 16 1.52 -6.28 -11.59
C TRP A 16 2.93 -6.05 -11.05
N MET A 17 3.79 -5.35 -11.78
CA MET A 17 5.15 -5.03 -11.34
C MET A 17 5.13 -4.06 -10.15
N ALA A 18 4.20 -3.12 -10.10
CA ALA A 18 3.99 -2.26 -8.93
C ALA A 18 3.61 -3.08 -7.68
N LYS A 19 2.67 -4.03 -7.82
CA LYS A 19 2.29 -4.94 -6.72
C LYS A 19 3.46 -5.84 -6.30
N LEU A 20 4.23 -6.34 -7.25
CA LEU A 20 5.41 -7.17 -6.99
C LEU A 20 6.46 -6.38 -6.19
N CYS A 21 6.73 -5.13 -6.55
CA CYS A 21 7.68 -4.29 -5.82
C CYS A 21 7.21 -3.91 -4.41
N LEU A 22 5.89 -3.93 -4.14
CA LEU A 22 5.34 -3.72 -2.79
C LEU A 22 5.23 -5.02 -1.97
N ALA A 23 5.36 -6.19 -2.62
CA ALA A 23 5.23 -7.48 -1.96
C ALA A 23 6.25 -7.73 -0.84
N PRO A 24 7.55 -7.35 -0.97
CA PRO A 24 8.53 -7.54 0.10
C PRO A 24 8.10 -6.83 1.38
N VAL A 25 7.59 -5.61 1.28
CA VAL A 25 7.26 -4.77 2.44
C VAL A 25 5.85 -4.97 2.98
N PHE A 26 5.07 -5.89 2.39
CA PHE A 26 3.69 -6.19 2.80
C PHE A 26 2.75 -4.96 2.79
N TYR A 27 3.04 -3.98 1.93
CA TYR A 27 2.33 -2.70 1.89
C TYR A 27 1.53 -2.52 0.59
N GLY A 28 1.01 -3.63 0.05
CA GLY A 28 0.36 -3.68 -1.27
C GLY A 28 -0.89 -2.80 -1.42
N HIS A 29 -1.57 -2.44 -0.33
CA HIS A 29 -2.75 -1.56 -0.36
C HIS A 29 -2.40 -0.12 -0.76
N PHE A 30 -1.14 0.28 -0.59
CA PHE A 30 -0.61 1.56 -1.09
C PHE A 30 -0.86 1.71 -2.60
N TYR A 31 -0.79 0.63 -3.38
CA TYR A 31 -1.09 0.69 -4.82
C TYR A 31 -2.50 1.21 -5.11
N VAL A 32 -3.50 0.77 -4.35
CA VAL A 32 -4.88 1.22 -4.55
C VAL A 32 -5.04 2.63 -3.99
N GLU A 33 -4.60 2.85 -2.75
CA GLU A 33 -4.82 4.13 -2.09
C GLU A 33 -4.09 5.26 -2.79
N HIS A 34 -2.83 5.06 -3.15
CA HIS A 34 -2.04 6.09 -3.81
C HIS A 34 -2.71 6.52 -5.11
N ASN A 35 -2.98 5.56 -6.00
CA ASN A 35 -3.42 5.81 -7.37
C ASN A 35 -4.88 6.24 -7.49
N ARG A 36 -5.76 5.87 -6.54
CA ARG A 36 -7.20 6.14 -6.63
C ARG A 36 -7.78 6.92 -5.46
N GLY A 37 -6.99 7.10 -4.41
CA GLY A 37 -7.35 7.85 -3.21
C GLY A 37 -6.55 9.14 -3.11
N HIS A 38 -5.28 9.01 -2.74
CA HIS A 38 -4.36 10.12 -2.46
C HIS A 38 -4.29 11.12 -3.62
N HIS A 39 -4.01 10.69 -4.87
CA HIS A 39 -3.96 11.65 -6.01
C HIS A 39 -5.27 12.43 -6.24
N VAL A 40 -6.41 11.86 -5.84
CA VAL A 40 -7.72 12.52 -5.99
C VAL A 40 -8.01 13.48 -4.83
N ARG A 41 -7.45 13.21 -3.65
CA ARG A 41 -7.76 13.89 -2.39
C ARG A 41 -6.57 14.61 -1.76
N VAL A 42 -5.42 14.67 -2.43
CA VAL A 42 -4.19 15.26 -1.89
C VAL A 42 -4.47 16.66 -1.36
N SER A 43 -3.91 16.95 -0.18
CA SER A 43 -4.12 18.20 0.56
C SER A 43 -5.57 18.48 1.01
N THR A 44 -6.42 17.44 1.09
CA THR A 44 -7.77 17.53 1.70
C THR A 44 -7.83 16.77 3.03
N PRO A 45 -8.77 17.11 3.94
CA PRO A 45 -8.94 16.40 5.21
C PRO A 45 -9.21 14.89 5.08
N GLU A 46 -9.75 14.47 3.94
CA GLU A 46 -10.09 13.08 3.63
C GLU A 46 -8.90 12.24 3.15
N ASP A 47 -7.76 12.85 2.82
CA ASP A 47 -6.56 12.13 2.43
C ASP A 47 -5.71 11.73 3.66
N PRO A 48 -5.57 10.43 3.92
CA PRO A 48 -4.74 9.96 5.03
C PRO A 48 -3.25 10.21 4.80
N ALA A 49 -2.79 10.33 3.55
CA ALA A 49 -1.37 10.46 3.20
C ALA A 49 -0.86 11.91 3.12
N SER A 50 -1.73 12.91 3.28
CA SER A 50 -1.32 14.31 3.47
C SER A 50 -1.08 14.59 4.95
N SER A 51 0.08 15.16 5.29
CA SER A 51 0.43 15.51 6.67
C SER A 51 -0.14 16.89 7.01
N ARG A 52 -0.69 17.02 8.22
CA ARG A 52 -1.38 18.24 8.63
C ARG A 52 -0.38 19.26 9.16
N PHE A 53 -0.68 20.55 9.00
CA PHE A 53 0.11 21.60 9.64
C PHE A 53 0.28 21.36 11.16
N GLY A 54 1.53 21.27 11.60
CA GLY A 54 1.88 21.03 13.01
C GLY A 54 1.86 19.57 13.45
N GLU A 55 1.51 18.63 12.56
CA GLU A 55 1.53 17.20 12.86
C GLU A 55 2.96 16.67 12.83
N THR A 56 3.37 16.01 13.91
CA THR A 56 4.66 15.31 13.95
C THR A 56 4.61 14.04 13.11
N PHE A 57 5.76 13.61 12.60
CA PHE A 57 5.86 12.34 11.86
C PHE A 57 5.28 11.14 12.64
N TRP A 58 5.43 11.13 13.97
CA TRP A 58 4.95 10.04 14.81
C TRP A 58 3.44 10.02 15.02
N GLU A 59 2.77 11.17 14.90
CA GLU A 59 1.30 11.26 14.84
C GLU A 59 0.78 10.91 13.45
N PHE A 60 1.49 11.37 12.41
CA PHE A 60 1.19 11.09 11.02
C PHE A 60 1.26 9.59 10.71
N LEU A 61 2.34 8.92 11.07
CA LEU A 61 2.64 7.54 10.65
C LEU A 61 1.51 6.53 10.94
N PRO A 62 0.99 6.38 12.18
CA PRO A 62 -0.13 5.47 12.43
C PRO A 62 -1.41 5.93 11.74
N ARG A 63 -1.64 7.25 11.59
CA ARG A 63 -2.82 7.79 10.91
C ARG A 63 -2.82 7.48 9.42
N THR A 64 -1.71 7.73 8.73
CA THR A 64 -1.56 7.42 7.30
C THR A 64 -1.67 5.93 7.06
N VAL A 65 -0.99 5.08 7.83
CA VAL A 65 -1.01 3.62 7.61
C VAL A 65 -2.41 3.04 7.77
N ILE A 66 -3.10 3.36 8.88
CA ILE A 66 -4.44 2.85 9.15
C ILE A 66 -5.47 3.48 8.20
N GLY A 67 -5.34 4.78 7.95
CA GLY A 67 -6.23 5.52 7.05
C GLY A 67 -6.14 5.02 5.61
N SER A 68 -4.92 4.85 5.11
CA SER A 68 -4.64 4.34 3.76
C SER A 68 -5.14 2.91 3.57
N LEU A 69 -4.99 2.04 4.57
CA LEU A 69 -5.55 0.70 4.54
C LEU A 69 -7.08 0.71 4.44
N LYS A 70 -7.76 1.50 5.28
CA LYS A 70 -9.22 1.63 5.28
C LYS A 70 -9.73 2.22 3.96
N SER A 71 -9.06 3.25 3.46
CA SER A 71 -9.44 3.91 2.23
C SER A 71 -9.22 3.01 1.01
N ALA A 72 -8.07 2.32 0.91
CA ALA A 72 -7.83 1.34 -0.14
C ALA A 72 -8.92 0.25 -0.18
N TRP A 73 -9.34 -0.24 0.98
CA TRP A 73 -10.42 -1.23 1.06
C TRP A 73 -11.77 -0.67 0.60
N SER A 74 -12.11 0.56 1.04
CA SER A 74 -13.34 1.24 0.63
C SER A 74 -13.38 1.50 -0.87
N LEU A 75 -12.28 1.95 -1.47
CA LEU A 75 -12.16 2.20 -2.91
C LEU A 75 -12.35 0.91 -3.72
N GLU A 76 -11.75 -0.19 -3.29
CA GLU A 76 -11.93 -1.49 -3.96
C GLU A 76 -13.35 -2.02 -3.81
N LYS A 77 -13.94 -1.90 -2.61
CA LYS A 77 -15.34 -2.27 -2.38
C LYS A 77 -16.27 -1.53 -3.34
N GLN A 78 -16.15 -0.20 -3.43
CA GLN A 78 -16.97 0.61 -4.34
C GLN A 78 -16.76 0.25 -5.81
N ARG A 79 -15.51 0.01 -6.23
CA ARG A 79 -15.20 -0.38 -7.62
C ARG A 79 -15.86 -1.72 -7.97
N LEU A 80 -15.78 -2.70 -7.08
CA LEU A 80 -16.32 -4.05 -7.30
C LEU A 80 -17.84 -4.08 -7.24
N GLU A 81 -18.45 -3.31 -6.33
CA GLU A 81 -19.91 -3.14 -6.27
C GLU A 81 -20.49 -2.58 -7.58
N ARG A 82 -19.83 -1.58 -8.19
CA ARG A 82 -20.20 -1.05 -9.52
C ARG A 82 -20.07 -2.09 -10.64
N GLN A 83 -19.29 -3.14 -10.43
CA GLN A 83 -19.11 -4.25 -11.38
C GLN A 83 -20.01 -5.46 -11.04
N GLY A 84 -20.85 -5.37 -10.00
CA GLY A 84 -21.66 -6.50 -9.54
C GLY A 84 -20.84 -7.63 -8.92
N LEU A 85 -19.62 -7.34 -8.46
CA LEU A 85 -18.69 -8.32 -7.90
C LEU A 85 -18.58 -8.19 -6.37
N SER A 86 -18.32 -9.31 -5.70
CA SER A 86 -17.99 -9.31 -4.27
C SER A 86 -16.63 -8.64 -4.02
N VAL A 87 -16.52 -7.93 -2.89
CA VAL A 87 -15.24 -7.38 -2.39
C VAL A 87 -14.20 -8.48 -2.11
N TRP A 88 -14.66 -9.71 -1.88
CA TRP A 88 -13.80 -10.89 -1.68
C TRP A 88 -13.41 -11.61 -2.97
N SER A 89 -13.76 -11.05 -4.13
CA SER A 89 -13.40 -11.65 -5.42
C SER A 89 -11.91 -11.50 -5.72
N TRP A 90 -11.38 -12.40 -6.56
CA TRP A 90 -10.04 -12.31 -7.14
C TRP A 90 -9.81 -11.06 -7.98
N HIS A 91 -10.85 -10.31 -8.32
CA HIS A 91 -10.72 -9.01 -8.97
C HIS A 91 -10.25 -7.91 -8.02
N ASN A 92 -10.26 -8.14 -6.70
CA ASN A 92 -9.80 -7.15 -5.72
C ASN A 92 -8.27 -7.00 -5.74
N ASP A 93 -7.81 -5.79 -6.07
CA ASP A 93 -6.40 -5.46 -6.19
C ASP A 93 -5.64 -5.52 -4.86
N ASN A 94 -6.30 -5.19 -3.74
CA ASN A 94 -5.71 -5.34 -2.41
C ASN A 94 -5.45 -6.82 -2.10
N LEU A 95 -6.45 -7.68 -2.36
CA LEU A 95 -6.30 -9.12 -2.13
C LEU A 95 -5.22 -9.72 -3.03
N GLN A 96 -5.13 -9.32 -4.30
CA GLN A 96 -4.05 -9.76 -5.18
C GLN A 96 -2.67 -9.35 -4.65
N ALA A 97 -2.51 -8.10 -4.19
CA ALA A 97 -1.24 -7.59 -3.70
C ALA A 97 -0.82 -8.26 -2.37
N TRP A 98 -1.77 -8.49 -1.46
CA TRP A 98 -1.50 -9.22 -0.21
C TRP A 98 -1.20 -10.70 -0.48
N ALA A 99 -1.91 -11.34 -1.42
CA ALA A 99 -1.61 -12.71 -1.83
C ALA A 99 -0.18 -12.84 -2.37
N LEU A 100 0.29 -11.89 -3.20
CA LEU A 100 1.69 -11.85 -3.64
C LEU A 100 2.68 -11.74 -2.47
N SER A 101 2.35 -10.90 -1.49
CA SER A 101 3.17 -10.72 -0.29
C SER A 101 3.26 -12.02 0.52
N VAL A 102 2.12 -12.69 0.73
CA VAL A 102 2.04 -14.00 1.42
C VAL A 102 2.82 -15.07 0.67
N VAL A 103 2.72 -15.13 -0.66
CA VAL A 103 3.47 -16.10 -1.48
C VAL A 103 4.97 -15.85 -1.37
N LEU A 104 5.41 -14.60 -1.49
CA LEU A 104 6.82 -14.23 -1.36
C LEU A 104 7.37 -14.56 0.03
N TRP A 105 6.69 -14.13 1.08
CA TRP A 105 7.10 -14.40 2.46
C TRP A 105 7.08 -15.89 2.78
N GLY A 106 6.03 -16.59 2.36
CA GLY A 106 5.91 -18.04 2.52
C GLY A 106 7.06 -18.78 1.83
N ALA A 107 7.41 -18.41 0.59
CA ALA A 107 8.54 -18.99 -0.12
C ALA A 107 9.88 -18.76 0.61
N LEU A 108 10.13 -17.55 1.11
CA LEU A 108 11.34 -17.23 1.87
C LEU A 108 11.41 -17.99 3.20
N ILE A 109 10.29 -18.11 3.92
CA ILE A 109 10.22 -18.85 5.19
C ILE A 109 10.40 -20.36 4.94
N LEU A 110 9.81 -20.91 3.89
CA LEU A 110 9.99 -22.31 3.52
C LEU A 110 11.44 -22.61 3.12
N TRP A 111 12.11 -21.67 2.45
CA TRP A 111 13.48 -21.84 1.99
C TRP A 111 14.53 -21.63 3.09
N LEU A 112 14.38 -20.58 3.90
CA LEU A 112 15.38 -20.13 4.87
C LEU A 112 15.01 -20.49 6.33
N GLY A 113 13.83 -21.07 6.54
CA GLY A 113 13.29 -21.41 7.85
C GLY A 113 12.76 -20.20 8.63
N TRP A 114 12.23 -20.47 9.82
CA TRP A 114 11.62 -19.45 10.70
C TRP A 114 12.59 -18.35 11.16
N ALA A 115 13.90 -18.58 11.08
CA ALA A 115 14.92 -17.60 11.43
C ALA A 115 14.86 -16.32 10.57
N VAL A 116 14.27 -16.38 9.37
CA VAL A 116 14.12 -15.20 8.49
C VAL A 116 12.99 -14.27 8.92
N VAL A 117 12.01 -14.73 9.72
CA VAL A 117 10.80 -13.96 10.05
C VAL A 117 11.12 -12.61 10.71
N PRO A 118 12.01 -12.51 11.72
CA PRO A 118 12.37 -11.22 12.29
C PRO A 118 12.96 -10.25 11.25
N PHE A 119 13.77 -10.75 10.32
CA PHE A 119 14.33 -9.94 9.23
C PHE A 119 13.25 -9.44 8.28
N LEU A 120 12.29 -10.29 7.91
CA LEU A 120 11.14 -9.91 7.07
C LEU A 120 10.26 -8.84 7.74
N LEU A 121 10.02 -8.97 9.05
CA LEU A 121 9.26 -7.98 9.81
C LEU A 121 10.00 -6.64 9.89
N ILE A 122 11.29 -6.67 10.21
CA ILE A 122 12.12 -5.45 10.31
C ILE A 122 12.19 -4.76 8.95
N GLN A 123 12.54 -5.46 7.86
CA GLN A 123 12.63 -4.81 6.54
C GLN A 123 11.29 -4.26 6.05
N SER A 124 10.17 -4.91 6.39
CA SER A 124 8.83 -4.42 6.06
C SER A 124 8.55 -3.12 6.78
N LEU A 125 8.83 -3.08 8.09
CA LEU A 125 8.69 -1.89 8.92
C LEU A 125 9.48 -0.71 8.36
N PHE A 126 10.76 -0.90 8.07
CA PHE A 126 11.59 0.14 7.46
C PHE A 126 11.10 0.54 6.07
N GLY A 127 10.70 -0.44 5.26
CA GLY A 127 10.30 -0.22 3.87
C GLY A 127 9.02 0.61 3.73
N PHE A 128 7.96 0.30 4.48
CA PHE A 128 6.74 1.11 4.42
C PHE A 128 6.93 2.45 5.13
N GLN A 129 7.71 2.52 6.21
CA GLN A 129 8.01 3.80 6.85
C GLN A 129 8.71 4.75 5.89
N LEU A 130 9.64 4.25 5.07
CA LEU A 130 10.32 5.08 4.07
C LEU A 130 9.34 5.66 3.03
N LEU A 131 8.32 4.89 2.62
CA LEU A 131 7.25 5.40 1.76
C LEU A 131 6.47 6.52 2.46
N GLU A 132 6.11 6.33 3.72
CA GLU A 132 5.37 7.33 4.48
C GLU A 132 6.20 8.57 4.85
N VAL A 133 7.52 8.45 5.02
CA VAL A 133 8.40 9.61 5.19
C VAL A 133 8.35 10.50 3.95
N VAL A 134 8.34 9.91 2.75
CA VAL A 134 8.19 10.67 1.51
C VAL A 134 6.84 11.37 1.47
N ASN A 135 5.74 10.65 1.76
CA ASN A 135 4.41 11.27 1.84
C ASN A 135 4.36 12.43 2.83
N TYR A 136 4.93 12.22 4.03
CA TYR A 136 4.97 13.21 5.09
C TYR A 136 5.67 14.49 4.66
N LEU A 137 6.80 14.37 3.96
CA LEU A 137 7.62 15.50 3.54
C LEU A 137 7.07 16.20 2.29
N GLU A 138 6.57 15.44 1.30
CA GLU A 138 6.06 15.99 0.04
C GLU A 138 4.73 16.72 0.22
N HIS A 139 3.92 16.33 1.21
CA HIS A 139 2.57 16.84 1.42
C HIS A 139 2.39 17.51 2.78
N TYR A 140 3.46 18.12 3.32
CA TYR A 140 3.40 18.84 4.59
C TYR A 140 2.75 20.21 4.48
N GLY A 141 1.71 20.42 5.30
CA GLY A 141 1.11 21.73 5.56
C GLY A 141 -0.32 21.83 5.07
#